data_AF-A0A1A7ZCU1-F1
#
_entry.id   AF-A0A1A7ZCU1-F1
#
_cell.length_a   1.000
_cell.length_b   1.000
_cell.length_c   1.000
_cell.angle_alpha   90.00
_cell.angle_beta   90.00
_cell.angle_gamma   90.00
#
_symmetry.space_group_name_H-M   'P 1'
#
loop_
_entity.id
_entity.type
_entity.pdbx_description
1 polymer ?
#
loop_
_entity_poly.entity_id
_entity_poly.type
_entity_poly.pdbx_seq_one_letter_code
_entity_poly.pdbx_strand_id
1 'polypeptide(L)'
;TKLAAHAGFQEIFSCAAALMSLQLRGLVSASLQDLQEFFMIHQQGNDFGEMFDEMKHIQPQTLLVECDFFSHVSNLYLRTVGPDDSLVTNIVDEVKEVFHKNTVGPKKYLTAYEKYSDLLDSTADQDVSAFLKEQHTLDETAKKIESIDELEKELASLPVTVPLSMFCLHAGELNADLSDCARSLKDKIIMFKVEENRNLNHHICQRFGEIQDTVQGMPTNKEDLETLMGYIKVSRDVTIPSLMEEVSAAVHRLLFLLDYAAMEPNDFRLNSSVFAWPLQLQKDLEDSESRMEILTGQDLQTRPEELRAAAKAIKTLVDEHIVETQTMRGSPFLEHIETEWKEWETLLLDRKDILDAMLKCQTTWLQLKPIFSSEEVIVKLPEESLMFDYVDKCWKNIVAEAVKDPRVLVATDQPNMLKQLQQANKNMEDIQKVLNK
;
A
#
# COMPACT_ATOMS: atom_id res chain seq x y z
N THR A 1 84.54 -3.25 -70.89
CA THR A 1 83.41 -4.19 -71.08
C THR A 1 82.79 -4.76 -69.80
N LYS A 2 83.16 -4.36 -68.57
CA LYS A 2 82.33 -4.57 -67.36
C LYS A 2 81.72 -3.27 -66.80
N LEU A 3 82.46 -2.15 -66.87
CA LEU A 3 81.98 -0.81 -66.47
C LEU A 3 80.82 -0.28 -67.32
N ALA A 4 80.87 -0.44 -68.65
CA ALA A 4 79.77 -0.04 -69.54
C ALA A 4 78.49 -0.86 -69.34
N ALA A 5 78.64 -2.16 -69.01
CA ALA A 5 77.50 -3.01 -68.65
C ALA A 5 76.88 -2.56 -67.31
N HIS A 6 77.72 -2.22 -66.33
CA HIS A 6 77.27 -1.73 -65.01
C HIS A 6 76.55 -0.37 -65.10
N ALA A 7 77.04 0.55 -65.95
CA ALA A 7 76.38 1.82 -66.22
C ALA A 7 75.00 1.62 -66.89
N GLY A 8 74.91 0.72 -67.88
CA GLY A 8 73.62 0.39 -68.52
C GLY A 8 72.60 -0.24 -67.57
N PHE A 9 73.04 -1.05 -66.59
CA PHE A 9 72.15 -1.56 -65.54
C PHE A 9 71.65 -0.45 -64.61
N GLN A 10 72.51 0.49 -64.19
CA GLN A 10 72.10 1.62 -63.37
C GLN A 10 71.08 2.54 -64.07
N GLU A 11 71.23 2.76 -65.37
CA GLU A 11 70.25 3.51 -66.17
C GLU A 11 68.90 2.79 -66.24
N ILE A 12 68.89 1.47 -66.46
CA ILE A 12 67.65 0.67 -66.46
C ILE A 12 66.94 0.73 -65.10
N PHE A 13 67.66 0.57 -63.99
CA PHE A 13 67.08 0.68 -62.65
C PHE A 13 66.59 2.09 -62.33
N SER A 14 67.28 3.13 -62.81
CA SER A 14 66.84 4.52 -62.65
C SER A 14 65.56 4.80 -63.44
N CYS A 15 65.45 4.28 -64.67
CA CYS A 15 64.23 4.35 -65.48
C CYS A 15 63.07 3.59 -64.83
N ALA A 16 63.31 2.39 -64.31
CA ALA A 16 62.30 1.61 -63.59
C ALA A 16 61.84 2.33 -62.32
N ALA A 17 62.75 2.88 -61.51
CA ALA A 17 62.42 3.65 -60.31
C ALA A 17 61.63 4.93 -60.64
N ALA A 18 61.98 5.64 -61.72
CA ALA A 18 61.24 6.81 -62.18
C ALA A 18 59.83 6.45 -62.65
N LEU A 19 59.68 5.35 -63.41
CA LEU A 19 58.37 4.86 -63.86
C LEU A 19 57.49 4.44 -62.67
N MET A 20 58.05 3.69 -61.72
CA MET A 20 57.35 3.27 -60.50
C MET A 20 56.96 4.48 -59.64
N SER A 21 57.85 5.47 -59.48
CA SER A 21 57.54 6.71 -58.75
C SER A 21 56.40 7.48 -59.41
N LEU A 22 56.38 7.57 -60.75
CA LEU A 22 55.31 8.24 -61.48
C LEU A 22 53.98 7.50 -61.35
N GLN A 23 53.98 6.17 -61.42
CA GLN A 23 52.79 5.34 -61.21
C GLN A 23 52.25 5.48 -59.79
N LEU A 24 53.10 5.40 -58.77
CA LEU A 24 52.71 5.62 -57.38
C LEU A 24 52.20 7.04 -57.13
N ARG A 25 52.86 8.06 -57.70
CA ARG A 25 52.36 9.44 -57.62
C ARG A 25 50.98 9.57 -58.24
N GLY A 26 50.74 8.92 -59.39
CA GLY A 26 49.43 8.88 -60.04
C GLY A 26 48.36 8.22 -59.18
N LEU A 27 48.67 7.07 -58.56
CA LEU A 27 47.75 6.36 -57.65
C LEU A 27 47.41 7.20 -56.41
N VAL A 28 48.41 7.81 -55.77
CA VAL A 28 48.19 8.68 -54.60
C VAL A 28 47.38 9.91 -54.99
N SER A 29 47.66 10.50 -56.16
CA SER A 29 46.90 11.68 -56.65
C SER A 29 45.44 11.33 -56.91
N ALA A 30 45.16 10.19 -57.56
CA ALA A 30 43.81 9.71 -57.79
C ALA A 30 43.09 9.45 -56.45
N SER A 31 43.76 8.79 -55.50
CA SER A 31 43.20 8.54 -54.16
C SER A 31 42.87 9.82 -53.38
N LEU A 32 43.69 10.87 -53.53
CA LEU A 32 43.42 12.18 -52.93
C LEU A 32 42.26 12.90 -53.62
N GLN A 33 42.12 12.75 -54.94
CA GLN A 33 40.98 13.28 -55.70
C GLN A 33 39.69 12.57 -55.33
N ASP A 34 39.71 11.24 -55.16
CA ASP A 34 38.54 10.48 -54.71
C ASP A 34 38.09 10.94 -53.32
N LEU A 35 39.05 11.24 -52.42
CA LEU A 35 38.76 11.83 -51.11
C LEU A 35 38.16 13.24 -51.25
N GLN A 36 38.72 14.07 -52.12
CA GLN A 36 38.18 15.41 -52.41
C GLN A 36 36.73 15.31 -52.91
N GLU A 37 36.45 14.45 -53.89
CA GLU A 37 35.11 14.23 -54.46
C GLU A 37 34.10 13.80 -53.38
N PHE A 38 34.50 12.90 -52.48
CA PHE A 38 33.67 12.49 -51.34
C PHE A 38 33.25 13.70 -50.49
N PHE A 39 34.20 14.57 -50.11
CA PHE A 39 33.87 15.76 -49.34
C PHE A 39 33.03 16.77 -50.13
N MET A 40 33.27 16.91 -51.44
CA MET A 40 32.56 17.89 -52.27
C MET A 40 31.05 17.63 -52.39
N ILE A 41 30.57 16.40 -52.12
CA ILE A 41 29.14 16.11 -51.97
C ILE A 41 28.51 16.94 -50.83
N HIS A 42 29.30 17.29 -49.82
CA HIS A 42 28.89 18.03 -48.61
C HIS A 42 29.25 19.52 -48.66
N GLN A 43 29.69 20.06 -49.81
CA GLN A 43 30.19 21.43 -49.94
C GLN A 43 29.21 22.53 -49.53
N GLN A 44 27.90 22.23 -49.60
CA GLN A 44 26.82 23.15 -49.20
C GLN A 44 26.67 23.26 -47.67
N GLY A 45 27.35 22.40 -46.91
CA GLY A 45 27.23 22.36 -45.46
C GLY A 45 25.92 21.73 -44.97
N ASN A 46 25.49 22.17 -43.79
CA ASN A 46 24.30 21.69 -43.08
C ASN A 46 23.13 22.69 -43.11
N ASP A 47 23.04 23.55 -44.13
CA ASP A 47 21.99 24.56 -44.26
C ASP A 47 20.68 23.99 -44.83
N PHE A 48 20.26 22.82 -44.35
CA PHE A 48 19.16 22.01 -44.92
C PHE A 48 18.02 22.88 -45.47
N GLY A 49 17.78 22.78 -46.78
CA GLY A 49 16.56 23.29 -47.40
C GLY A 49 15.32 22.52 -46.89
N GLU A 50 14.16 22.72 -47.50
CA GLU A 50 12.89 22.16 -46.99
C GLU A 50 12.84 20.62 -46.91
N MET A 51 13.71 19.89 -47.62
CA MET A 51 13.77 18.42 -47.58
C MET A 51 15.20 17.90 -47.48
N PHE A 52 15.47 17.07 -46.47
CA PHE A 52 16.70 16.30 -46.32
C PHE A 52 16.55 14.92 -46.96
N ASP A 53 17.50 14.55 -47.81
CA ASP A 53 17.51 13.27 -48.53
C ASP A 53 18.80 12.51 -48.22
N GLU A 54 18.72 11.59 -47.27
CA GLU A 54 19.84 10.76 -46.80
C GLU A 54 20.47 9.94 -47.93
N MET A 55 19.68 9.52 -48.93
CA MET A 55 20.15 8.65 -50.00
C MET A 55 21.20 9.34 -50.89
N LYS A 56 21.22 10.67 -50.95
CA LYS A 56 22.23 11.44 -51.69
C LYS A 56 23.65 11.29 -51.11
N HIS A 57 23.74 10.92 -49.84
CA HIS A 57 24.99 10.84 -49.09
C HIS A 57 25.46 9.40 -48.87
N ILE A 58 24.72 8.40 -49.35
CA ILE A 58 25.14 7.00 -49.35
C ILE A 58 26.11 6.78 -50.51
N GLN A 59 27.39 6.62 -50.20
CA GLN A 59 28.45 6.38 -51.17
C GLN A 59 29.12 5.02 -50.95
N PRO A 60 29.62 4.37 -52.02
CA PRO A 60 30.50 3.22 -51.88
C PRO A 60 31.79 3.62 -51.15
N GLN A 61 32.43 2.65 -50.50
CA GLN A 61 33.66 2.89 -49.75
C GLN A 61 34.78 3.44 -50.67
N THR A 62 35.31 4.62 -50.34
CA THR A 62 36.49 5.17 -51.01
C THR A 62 37.69 4.26 -50.75
N LEU A 63 38.32 3.75 -51.81
CA LEU A 63 39.50 2.90 -51.71
C LEU A 63 40.74 3.79 -51.59
N LEU A 64 41.30 3.87 -50.38
CA LEU A 64 42.58 4.54 -50.15
C LEU A 64 43.71 3.52 -50.30
N VAL A 65 44.73 3.84 -51.10
CA VAL A 65 45.91 2.99 -51.27
C VAL A 65 46.90 3.31 -50.15
N GLU A 66 47.02 2.40 -49.19
CA GLU A 66 48.09 2.44 -48.18
C GLU A 66 49.42 2.01 -48.82
N CYS A 67 50.41 2.92 -48.83
CA CYS A 67 51.68 2.71 -49.52
C CYS A 67 52.74 1.99 -48.66
N ASP A 68 52.37 0.89 -47.98
CA ASP A 68 53.30 0.04 -47.23
C ASP A 68 53.78 -1.14 -48.08
N PHE A 69 54.58 -0.85 -49.11
CA PHE A 69 54.89 -1.86 -50.12
C PHE A 69 55.99 -2.86 -49.71
N PHE A 70 56.92 -2.53 -48.79
CA PHE A 70 58.02 -3.44 -48.40
C PHE A 70 58.61 -3.17 -47.00
N SER A 71 58.22 -3.95 -45.99
CA SER A 71 58.73 -3.82 -44.60
C SER A 71 60.19 -4.28 -44.39
N HIS A 72 60.85 -4.82 -45.42
CA HIS A 72 62.21 -5.41 -45.34
C HIS A 72 63.27 -4.66 -46.17
N VAL A 73 62.91 -3.54 -46.81
CA VAL A 73 63.81 -2.73 -47.62
C VAL A 73 64.01 -1.38 -46.96
N SER A 74 65.04 -1.26 -46.13
CA SER A 74 65.41 0.02 -45.48
C SER A 74 66.18 0.92 -46.46
N ASN A 75 65.80 2.21 -46.54
CA ASN A 75 66.46 3.31 -47.26
C ASN A 75 66.30 3.38 -48.80
N LEU A 76 65.22 2.83 -49.37
CA LEU A 76 64.79 3.16 -50.74
C LEU A 76 63.40 3.79 -50.70
N TYR A 77 63.33 5.11 -50.54
CA TYR A 77 62.08 5.86 -50.62
C TYR A 77 61.79 6.20 -52.09
N LEU A 78 60.71 5.67 -52.65
CA LEU A 78 60.13 6.24 -53.87
C LEU A 78 59.45 7.56 -53.47
N ARG A 79 59.92 8.67 -54.01
CA ARG A 79 59.34 9.99 -53.73
C ARG A 79 57.98 10.06 -54.44
N THR A 80 56.91 10.07 -53.66
CA THR A 80 55.54 10.22 -54.17
C THR A 80 55.10 11.68 -54.04
N VAL A 81 53.99 11.93 -53.35
CA VAL A 81 53.44 13.27 -53.09
C VAL A 81 53.84 13.67 -51.67
N GLY A 82 54.45 14.85 -51.50
CA GLY A 82 54.80 15.38 -50.18
C GLY A 82 53.64 16.14 -49.55
N PRO A 83 53.62 16.32 -48.21
CA PRO A 83 52.58 17.09 -47.53
C PRO A 83 52.54 18.57 -47.98
N ASP A 84 53.67 19.10 -48.43
CA ASP A 84 53.81 20.48 -48.93
C ASP A 84 53.57 20.60 -50.45
N ASP A 85 53.23 19.50 -51.15
CA ASP A 85 52.88 19.58 -52.57
C ASP A 85 51.60 20.43 -52.73
N SER A 86 51.58 21.30 -53.72
CA SER A 86 50.44 22.15 -54.06
C SER A 86 49.14 21.36 -54.24
N LEU A 87 49.23 20.13 -54.76
CA LEU A 87 48.06 19.25 -54.91
C LEU A 87 47.47 18.89 -53.53
N VAL A 88 48.31 18.49 -52.58
CA VAL A 88 47.89 18.05 -51.25
C VAL A 88 47.35 19.22 -50.45
N THR A 89 48.09 20.32 -50.42
CA THR A 89 47.70 21.52 -49.67
C THR A 89 46.36 22.08 -50.16
N ASN A 90 46.13 22.19 -51.47
CA ASN A 90 44.86 22.63 -52.03
C ASN A 90 43.70 21.69 -51.64
N ILE A 91 43.87 20.37 -51.79
CA ILE A 91 42.83 19.39 -51.42
C ILE A 91 42.53 19.46 -49.92
N VAL A 92 43.56 19.53 -49.09
CA VAL A 92 43.42 19.62 -47.63
C VAL A 92 42.69 20.89 -47.21
N ASP A 93 43.00 22.03 -47.82
CA ASP A 93 42.34 23.30 -47.50
C ASP A 93 40.86 23.29 -47.91
N GLU A 94 40.52 22.74 -49.08
CA GLU A 94 39.13 22.56 -49.51
C GLU A 94 38.36 21.60 -48.60
N VAL A 95 38.93 20.43 -48.28
CA VAL A 95 38.32 19.45 -47.36
C VAL A 95 38.08 20.06 -45.98
N LYS A 96 39.03 20.85 -45.46
CA LYS A 96 38.87 21.57 -44.18
C LYS A 96 37.74 22.59 -44.25
N GLU A 97 37.64 23.35 -45.34
CA GLU A 97 36.57 24.33 -45.51
C GLU A 97 35.20 23.64 -45.50
N VAL A 98 35.05 22.54 -46.25
CA VAL A 98 33.82 21.74 -46.28
C VAL A 98 33.50 21.16 -44.90
N PHE A 99 34.49 20.57 -44.22
CA PHE A 99 34.30 20.03 -42.88
C PHE A 99 33.81 21.12 -41.92
N HIS A 100 34.43 22.30 -41.95
CA HIS A 100 34.06 23.43 -41.09
C HIS A 100 32.63 23.91 -41.35
N LYS A 101 32.22 24.04 -42.61
CA LYS A 101 30.83 24.37 -43.01
C LYS A 101 29.81 23.37 -42.45
N ASN A 102 30.19 22.10 -42.32
CA ASN A 102 29.33 21.06 -41.75
C ASN A 102 29.31 21.06 -40.21
N THR A 103 30.28 21.67 -39.50
CA THR A 103 30.27 21.67 -38.02
C THR A 103 29.14 22.50 -37.40
N VAL A 104 28.48 23.37 -38.17
CA VAL A 104 27.40 24.24 -37.70
C VAL A 104 26.13 23.44 -37.37
N GLY A 105 25.81 22.41 -38.16
CA GLY A 105 24.63 21.56 -37.97
C GLY A 105 24.56 20.91 -36.57
N PRO A 106 25.60 20.14 -36.16
CA PRO A 106 25.67 19.58 -34.82
C PRO A 106 25.52 20.60 -33.70
N LYS A 107 26.18 21.76 -33.81
CA LYS A 107 26.10 22.83 -32.80
C LYS A 107 24.70 23.45 -32.72
N LYS A 108 24.06 23.65 -33.86
CA LYS A 108 22.68 24.15 -33.93
C LYS A 108 21.69 23.14 -33.34
N TYR A 109 21.93 21.84 -33.52
CA TYR A 109 21.05 20.81 -32.97
C TYR A 109 21.02 20.81 -31.43
N LEU A 110 22.09 21.26 -30.76
CA LEU A 110 22.09 21.42 -29.30
C LEU A 110 20.98 22.35 -28.79
N THR A 111 20.59 23.36 -29.57
CA THR A 111 19.54 24.31 -29.14
C THR A 111 18.17 23.63 -29.05
N ALA A 112 17.97 22.48 -29.72
CA ALA A 112 16.74 21.70 -29.59
C ALA A 112 16.55 21.14 -28.16
N TYR A 113 17.65 20.99 -27.41
CA TYR A 113 17.63 20.48 -26.04
C TYR A 113 17.64 21.56 -24.97
N GLU A 114 17.83 22.84 -25.33
CA GLU A 114 17.78 23.96 -24.38
C GLU A 114 16.44 24.03 -23.63
N LYS A 115 15.34 23.61 -24.27
CA LYS A 115 14.02 23.51 -23.63
C LYS A 115 14.01 22.60 -22.39
N TYR A 116 14.93 21.64 -22.30
CA TYR A 116 15.01 20.65 -21.22
C TYR A 116 16.15 20.95 -20.24
N SER A 117 16.73 22.15 -20.27
CA SER A 117 17.83 22.55 -19.38
C SER A 117 17.53 22.31 -17.91
N ASP A 118 16.27 22.52 -17.51
CA ASP A 118 15.83 22.44 -16.12
C ASP A 118 15.96 21.01 -15.56
N LEU A 119 15.91 19.99 -16.43
CA LEU A 119 16.17 18.59 -16.06
C LEU A 119 17.66 18.32 -15.84
N LEU A 120 18.55 19.11 -16.46
CA LEU A 120 20.00 18.93 -16.43
C LEU A 120 20.69 19.75 -15.32
N ASP A 121 20.12 20.89 -14.93
CA ASP A 121 20.75 21.83 -13.98
C ASP A 121 20.14 21.79 -12.56
N SER A 122 19.35 20.74 -12.26
CA SER A 122 18.63 20.52 -11.00
C SER A 122 17.47 21.49 -10.71
N THR A 123 17.16 22.43 -11.61
CA THR A 123 16.04 23.37 -11.42
C THR A 123 14.72 22.63 -11.25
N ALA A 124 14.46 21.61 -12.07
CA ALA A 124 13.23 20.82 -11.97
C ALA A 124 13.12 20.05 -10.65
N ASP A 125 14.23 19.56 -10.10
CA ASP A 125 14.24 18.89 -8.78
C ASP A 125 13.94 19.87 -7.64
N GLN A 126 14.48 21.09 -7.71
CA GLN A 126 14.20 22.14 -6.74
C GLN A 126 12.73 22.57 -6.81
N ASP A 127 12.16 22.66 -8.00
CA ASP A 127 10.77 23.03 -8.23
C ASP A 127 9.82 21.98 -7.64
N VAL A 128 10.07 20.69 -7.89
CA VAL A 128 9.35 19.58 -7.24
C VAL A 128 9.55 19.59 -5.73
N SER A 129 10.76 19.83 -5.25
CA SER A 129 11.04 19.90 -3.80
C SER A 129 10.36 21.08 -3.12
N ALA A 130 10.15 22.20 -3.83
CA ALA A 130 9.38 23.33 -3.34
C ALA A 130 7.89 23.00 -3.28
N PHE A 131 7.34 22.41 -4.35
CA PHE A 131 5.96 21.90 -4.39
C PHE A 131 5.66 20.95 -3.22
N LEU A 132 6.54 20.00 -2.93
CA LEU A 132 6.33 19.03 -1.84
C LEU A 132 6.39 19.62 -0.42
N LYS A 133 6.84 20.87 -0.25
CA LYS A 133 6.83 21.56 1.07
C LYS A 133 5.50 22.24 1.37
N GLU A 134 4.68 22.50 0.35
CA GLU A 134 3.40 23.16 0.48
C GLU A 134 2.27 22.11 0.57
N GLN A 135 1.13 22.52 1.14
CA GLN A 135 -0.06 21.67 1.11
C GLN A 135 -0.75 21.80 -0.25
N HIS A 136 -0.89 20.67 -0.93
CA HIS A 136 -1.59 20.57 -2.20
C HIS A 136 -2.70 19.53 -2.13
N THR A 137 -3.78 19.83 -2.85
CA THR A 137 -4.87 18.89 -3.09
C THR A 137 -4.41 17.70 -3.92
N LEU A 138 -5.18 16.61 -3.89
CA LEU A 138 -4.91 15.44 -4.74
C LEU A 138 -4.99 15.81 -6.23
N ASP A 139 -5.92 16.68 -6.62
CA ASP A 139 -6.07 17.15 -8.01
C ASP A 139 -4.88 17.98 -8.48
N GLU A 140 -4.34 18.87 -7.64
CA GLU A 140 -3.12 19.62 -7.97
C GLU A 140 -1.91 18.70 -8.10
N THR A 141 -1.84 17.69 -7.23
CA THR A 141 -0.78 16.67 -7.30
C THR A 141 -0.90 15.83 -8.57
N ALA A 142 -2.11 15.40 -8.93
CA ALA A 142 -2.40 14.67 -10.17
C ALA A 142 -1.95 15.47 -11.41
N LYS A 143 -2.32 16.76 -11.48
CA LYS A 143 -1.91 17.64 -12.58
C LYS A 143 -0.40 17.77 -12.69
N LYS A 144 0.34 17.85 -11.56
CA LYS A 144 1.80 17.90 -11.59
C LYS A 144 2.38 16.58 -12.13
N ILE A 145 1.86 15.43 -11.71
CA ILE A 145 2.26 14.10 -12.25
C ILE A 145 1.97 14.01 -13.76
N GLU A 146 0.75 14.37 -14.19
CA GLU A 146 0.33 14.34 -15.58
C GLU A 146 1.21 15.23 -16.48
N SER A 147 1.61 16.41 -15.98
CA SER A 147 2.53 17.29 -16.71
C SER A 147 3.91 16.64 -16.94
N ILE A 148 4.37 15.81 -16.00
CA ILE A 148 5.62 15.06 -16.14
C ILE A 148 5.43 13.87 -17.10
N ASP A 149 4.28 13.20 -17.07
CA ASP A 149 3.96 12.14 -18.04
C ASP A 149 3.89 12.68 -19.48
N GLU A 150 3.36 13.89 -19.67
CA GLU A 150 3.39 14.58 -20.97
C GLU A 150 4.83 14.89 -21.41
N LEU A 151 5.67 15.36 -20.49
CA LEU A 151 7.09 15.59 -20.75
C LEU A 151 7.82 14.28 -21.11
N GLU A 152 7.58 13.18 -20.39
CA GLU A 152 8.16 11.87 -20.71
C GLU A 152 7.73 11.39 -22.11
N LYS A 153 6.47 11.58 -22.49
CA LYS A 153 5.98 11.25 -23.84
C LYS A 153 6.66 12.12 -24.90
N GLU A 154 6.86 13.40 -24.62
CA GLU A 154 7.61 14.30 -25.50
C GLU A 154 9.05 13.82 -25.68
N LEU A 155 9.77 13.53 -24.59
CA LEU A 155 11.15 13.06 -24.61
C LEU A 155 11.30 11.72 -25.34
N ALA A 156 10.36 10.78 -25.14
CA ALA A 156 10.35 9.50 -25.83
C ALA A 156 10.10 9.62 -27.35
N SER A 157 9.52 10.73 -27.79
CA SER A 157 9.29 11.02 -29.21
C SER A 157 10.50 11.63 -29.92
N LEU A 158 11.54 12.02 -29.17
CA LEU A 158 12.73 12.66 -29.74
C LEU A 158 13.53 11.70 -30.63
N PRO A 159 14.12 12.19 -31.74
CA PRO A 159 14.96 11.37 -32.61
C PRO A 159 16.17 10.78 -31.86
N VAL A 160 16.38 9.46 -32.00
CA VAL A 160 17.57 8.77 -31.47
C VAL A 160 18.80 9.00 -32.36
N THR A 161 18.58 9.06 -33.66
CA THR A 161 19.61 9.26 -34.67
C THR A 161 19.18 10.42 -35.56
N VAL A 162 20.07 11.39 -35.74
CA VAL A 162 19.83 12.57 -36.55
C VAL A 162 20.89 12.62 -37.62
N PRO A 163 20.59 12.06 -38.80
CA PRO A 163 21.47 12.18 -39.94
C PRO A 163 21.50 13.65 -40.39
N LEU A 164 22.72 14.16 -40.52
CA LEU A 164 23.05 15.46 -41.10
C LEU A 164 23.84 15.19 -42.38
N SER A 165 24.25 16.23 -43.12
CA SER A 165 24.99 16.06 -44.38
C SER A 165 26.24 15.19 -44.17
N MET A 166 27.22 15.68 -43.41
CA MET A 166 28.49 14.96 -43.18
C MET A 166 28.57 14.28 -41.80
N PHE A 167 27.63 14.57 -40.91
CA PHE A 167 27.61 14.03 -39.54
C PHE A 167 26.35 13.19 -39.34
N CYS A 168 26.41 12.23 -38.43
CA CYS A 168 25.22 11.55 -37.94
C CYS A 168 25.27 11.63 -36.42
N LEU A 169 24.31 12.34 -35.82
CA LEU A 169 24.27 12.48 -34.37
C LEU A 169 23.53 11.30 -33.77
N HIS A 170 24.05 10.79 -32.67
CA HIS A 170 23.36 9.82 -31.85
C HIS A 170 23.01 10.46 -30.51
N ALA A 171 21.73 10.68 -30.28
CA ALA A 171 21.19 11.32 -29.08
C ALA A 171 20.45 10.34 -28.15
N GLY A 172 20.52 9.03 -28.44
CA GLY A 172 19.79 8.01 -27.68
C GLY A 172 20.09 8.01 -26.19
N GLU A 173 21.37 8.07 -25.80
CA GLU A 173 21.78 8.12 -24.40
C GLU A 173 21.26 9.38 -23.70
N LEU A 174 21.40 10.56 -24.32
CA LEU A 174 20.88 11.82 -23.76
C LEU A 174 19.35 11.80 -23.60
N ASN A 175 18.61 11.27 -24.59
CA ASN A 175 17.16 11.15 -24.49
C ASN A 175 16.74 10.21 -23.36
N ALA A 176 17.48 9.10 -23.17
CA ALA A 176 17.26 8.17 -22.06
C ALA A 176 17.54 8.85 -20.71
N ASP A 177 18.67 9.54 -20.57
CA ASP A 177 19.04 10.26 -19.35
C ASP A 177 18.00 11.31 -18.97
N LEU A 178 17.51 12.11 -19.93
CA LEU A 178 16.45 13.10 -19.71
C LEU A 178 15.13 12.43 -19.27
N SER A 179 14.78 11.31 -19.90
CA SER A 179 13.58 10.55 -19.56
C SER A 179 13.67 9.96 -18.14
N ASP A 180 14.84 9.48 -17.76
CA ASP A 180 15.11 8.96 -16.42
C ASP A 180 15.08 10.08 -15.36
N CYS A 181 15.57 11.27 -15.70
CA CYS A 181 15.44 12.45 -14.84
C CYS A 181 13.97 12.82 -14.60
N ALA A 182 13.18 12.93 -15.68
CA ALA A 182 11.73 13.21 -15.57
C ALA A 182 11.01 12.15 -14.73
N ARG A 183 11.32 10.87 -14.95
CA ARG A 183 10.74 9.76 -14.18
C ARG A 183 11.10 9.83 -12.70
N SER A 184 12.35 10.16 -12.38
CA SER A 184 12.78 10.33 -10.98
C SER A 184 12.02 11.44 -10.27
N LEU A 185 11.70 12.54 -10.95
CA LEU A 185 10.87 13.62 -10.41
C LEU A 185 9.45 13.14 -10.10
N LYS A 186 8.85 12.38 -11.02
CA LYS A 186 7.52 11.77 -10.82
C LYS A 186 7.52 10.81 -9.64
N ASP A 187 8.50 9.91 -9.58
CA ASP A 187 8.65 8.93 -8.49
C ASP A 187 8.80 9.64 -7.13
N LYS A 188 9.53 10.76 -7.07
CA LYS A 188 9.70 11.56 -5.86
C LYS A 188 8.36 12.10 -5.34
N ILE A 189 7.48 12.58 -6.22
CA ILE A 189 6.14 13.05 -5.85
C ILE A 189 5.26 11.90 -5.34
N ILE A 190 5.25 10.78 -6.08
CA ILE A 190 4.44 9.61 -5.74
C ILE A 190 4.89 9.04 -4.39
N MET A 191 6.19 8.85 -4.19
CA MET A 191 6.75 8.32 -2.95
C MET A 191 6.47 9.24 -1.76
N PHE A 192 6.52 10.56 -1.94
CA PHE A 192 6.12 11.50 -0.90
C PHE A 192 4.66 11.29 -0.49
N LYS A 193 3.74 11.12 -1.44
CA LYS A 193 2.31 10.89 -1.15
C LYS A 193 2.03 9.52 -0.53
N VAL A 194 2.77 8.49 -0.92
CA VAL A 194 2.72 7.17 -0.26
C VAL A 194 3.13 7.30 1.20
N GLU A 195 4.23 8.01 1.49
CA GLU A 195 4.74 8.18 2.84
C GLU A 195 3.82 9.07 3.70
N GLU A 196 3.30 10.16 3.13
CA GLU A 196 2.27 10.99 3.76
C GLU A 196 1.05 10.13 4.15
N ASN A 197 0.58 9.27 3.24
CA ASN A 197 -0.54 8.38 3.49
C ASN A 197 -0.26 7.38 4.62
N ARG A 198 0.94 6.77 4.64
CA ARG A 198 1.37 5.86 5.72
C ARG A 198 1.32 6.56 7.08
N ASN A 199 1.92 7.75 7.17
CA ASN A 199 2.00 8.49 8.43
C ASN A 199 0.62 8.88 8.96
N LEU A 200 -0.24 9.39 8.08
CA LEU A 200 -1.62 9.74 8.46
C LEU A 200 -2.42 8.49 8.86
N ASN A 201 -2.29 7.37 8.15
CA ASN A 201 -3.00 6.15 8.49
C ASN A 201 -2.52 5.52 9.80
N HIS A 202 -1.21 5.57 10.08
CA HIS A 202 -0.68 5.19 11.38
C HIS A 202 -1.24 6.06 12.50
N HIS A 203 -1.33 7.37 12.29
CA HIS A 203 -1.91 8.30 13.26
C HIS A 203 -3.39 7.99 13.55
N ILE A 204 -4.19 7.71 12.51
CA ILE A 204 -5.59 7.30 12.66
C ILE A 204 -5.68 6.02 13.48
N CYS A 205 -4.92 4.98 13.13
CA CYS A 205 -4.90 3.71 13.87
C CYS A 205 -4.50 3.91 15.34
N GLN A 206 -3.51 4.76 15.62
CA GLN A 206 -3.08 5.06 16.98
C GLN A 206 -4.23 5.68 17.79
N ARG A 207 -4.91 6.69 17.24
CA ARG A 207 -6.02 7.36 17.95
C ARG A 207 -7.19 6.43 18.20
N PHE A 208 -7.52 5.54 17.25
CA PHE A 208 -8.51 4.49 17.50
C PHE A 208 -8.06 3.52 18.61
N GLY A 209 -6.79 3.12 18.62
CA GLY A 209 -6.21 2.27 19.67
C GLY A 209 -6.28 2.91 21.06
N GLU A 210 -5.95 4.20 21.19
CA GLU A 210 -6.05 4.94 22.46
C GLU A 210 -7.49 4.97 23.01
N ILE A 211 -8.48 5.13 22.12
CA ILE A 211 -9.89 5.03 22.51
C ILE A 211 -10.22 3.61 22.95
N GLN A 212 -9.85 2.60 22.15
CA GLN A 212 -10.10 1.19 22.45
C GLN A 212 -9.55 0.80 23.83
N ASP A 213 -8.29 1.13 24.11
CA ASP A 213 -7.63 0.83 25.39
C ASP A 213 -8.38 1.47 26.56
N THR A 214 -8.87 2.70 26.37
CA THR A 214 -9.64 3.41 27.40
C THR A 214 -11.01 2.78 27.63
N VAL A 215 -11.76 2.44 26.57
CA VAL A 215 -13.13 1.90 26.69
C VAL A 215 -13.17 0.44 27.12
N GLN A 216 -12.11 -0.32 26.87
CA GLN A 216 -11.95 -1.69 27.37
C GLN A 216 -11.47 -1.74 28.83
N GLY A 217 -11.02 -0.61 29.38
CA GLY A 217 -10.66 -0.50 30.79
C GLY A 217 -11.78 -0.91 31.75
N MET A 218 -11.41 -1.52 32.88
CA MET A 218 -12.33 -1.87 33.95
C MET A 218 -12.24 -0.80 35.05
N PRO A 219 -13.33 -0.06 35.35
CA PRO A 219 -13.32 0.92 36.43
C PRO A 219 -13.23 0.21 37.78
N THR A 220 -12.38 0.72 38.67
CA THR A 220 -12.14 0.09 39.99
C THR A 220 -12.95 0.73 41.11
N ASN A 221 -13.41 1.96 40.91
CA ASN A 221 -14.17 2.73 41.87
C ASN A 221 -15.23 3.59 41.15
N LYS A 222 -16.08 4.27 41.91
CA LYS A 222 -17.19 5.07 41.37
C LYS A 222 -16.73 6.29 40.57
N GLU A 223 -15.61 6.89 40.93
CA GLU A 223 -15.04 8.04 40.21
C GLU A 223 -14.48 7.63 38.85
N ASP A 224 -13.78 6.48 38.78
CA ASP A 224 -13.33 5.86 37.53
C ASP A 224 -14.52 5.54 36.62
N LEU A 225 -15.62 5.04 37.20
CA LEU A 225 -16.85 4.69 36.50
C LEU A 225 -17.47 5.93 35.84
N GLU A 226 -17.65 7.02 36.60
CA GLU A 226 -18.20 8.28 36.11
C GLU A 226 -17.29 8.91 35.03
N THR A 227 -15.97 8.84 35.23
CA THR A 227 -14.97 9.33 34.26
C THR A 227 -15.06 8.56 32.94
N LEU A 228 -15.12 7.22 33.00
CA LEU A 228 -15.21 6.37 31.82
C LEU A 228 -16.54 6.59 31.05
N MET A 229 -17.67 6.73 31.76
CA MET A 229 -18.95 7.08 31.13
C MET A 229 -18.89 8.43 30.41
N GLY A 230 -18.27 9.43 31.05
CA GLY A 230 -18.03 10.74 30.42
C GLY A 230 -17.18 10.64 29.16
N TYR A 231 -16.10 9.86 29.23
CA TYR A 231 -15.19 9.64 28.10
C TYR A 231 -15.88 8.93 26.93
N ILE A 232 -16.64 7.86 27.20
CA ILE A 232 -17.43 7.12 26.18
C ILE A 232 -18.38 8.07 25.47
N LYS A 233 -19.12 8.89 26.22
CA LYS A 233 -20.07 9.86 25.66
C LYS A 233 -19.38 10.88 24.74
N VAL A 234 -18.29 11.50 25.20
CA VAL A 234 -17.52 12.47 24.39
C VAL A 234 -16.93 11.80 23.15
N SER A 235 -16.40 10.58 23.32
CA SER A 235 -15.81 9.82 22.22
C SER A 235 -16.84 9.51 21.13
N ARG A 236 -18.03 9.04 21.52
CA ARG A 236 -19.13 8.74 20.60
C ARG A 236 -19.66 9.98 19.89
N ASP A 237 -19.91 11.05 20.64
CA ASP A 237 -20.64 12.20 20.12
C ASP A 237 -19.74 13.20 19.36
N VAL A 238 -18.42 13.19 19.60
CA VAL A 238 -17.47 14.17 19.03
C VAL A 238 -16.24 13.52 18.39
N THR A 239 -15.49 12.71 19.13
CA THR A 239 -14.18 12.22 18.67
C THR A 239 -14.29 11.26 17.49
N ILE A 240 -15.23 10.32 17.55
CA ILE A 240 -15.44 9.32 16.50
C ILE A 240 -15.94 9.94 15.21
N PRO A 241 -16.95 10.83 15.21
CA PRO A 241 -17.34 11.57 14.00
C PRO A 241 -16.14 12.28 13.32
N SER A 242 -15.26 12.92 14.10
CA SER A 242 -14.04 13.54 13.56
C SER A 242 -13.08 12.51 12.97
N LEU A 243 -12.89 11.36 13.61
CA LEU A 243 -12.06 10.28 13.06
C LEU A 243 -12.66 9.66 11.80
N MET A 244 -13.98 9.63 11.67
CA MET A 244 -14.65 9.12 10.46
C MET A 244 -14.40 10.03 9.24
N GLU A 245 -14.30 11.34 9.43
CA GLU A 245 -13.85 12.27 8.38
C GLU A 245 -12.41 11.95 7.93
N GLU A 246 -11.52 11.64 8.87
CA GLU A 246 -10.14 11.25 8.56
C GLU A 246 -10.05 9.89 7.83
N VAL A 247 -10.90 8.93 8.22
CA VAL A 247 -11.06 7.64 7.51
C VAL A 247 -11.58 7.87 6.09
N SER A 248 -12.56 8.75 5.92
CA SER A 248 -13.06 9.15 4.59
C SER A 248 -11.93 9.77 3.74
N ALA A 249 -11.13 10.65 4.32
CA ALA A 249 -9.96 11.21 3.64
C ALA A 249 -8.92 10.14 3.28
N ALA A 250 -8.75 9.10 4.11
CA ALA A 250 -7.88 7.96 3.81
C ALA A 250 -8.36 7.15 2.59
N VAL A 251 -9.68 7.00 2.39
CA VAL A 251 -10.24 6.35 1.19
C VAL A 251 -9.89 7.14 -0.08
N HIS A 252 -10.05 8.46 -0.07
CA HIS A 252 -9.72 9.30 -1.22
C HIS A 252 -8.22 9.26 -1.55
N ARG A 253 -7.36 9.29 -0.51
CA ARG A 253 -5.90 9.11 -0.68
C ARG A 253 -5.56 7.76 -1.29
N LEU A 254 -6.19 6.68 -0.83
CA LEU A 254 -5.97 5.33 -1.35
C LEU A 254 -6.37 5.22 -2.84
N LEU A 255 -7.54 5.74 -3.21
CA LEU A 255 -7.99 5.73 -4.60
C LEU A 255 -7.01 6.45 -5.51
N PHE A 256 -6.56 7.65 -5.12
CA PHE A 256 -5.52 8.38 -5.83
C PHE A 256 -4.23 7.56 -5.96
N LEU A 257 -3.75 6.94 -4.87
CA LEU A 257 -2.51 6.15 -4.90
C LEU A 257 -2.63 4.90 -5.78
N LEU A 258 -3.81 4.30 -5.92
CA LEU A 258 -4.02 3.16 -6.81
C LEU A 258 -3.84 3.49 -8.30
N ASP A 259 -4.02 4.76 -8.68
CA ASP A 259 -3.84 5.21 -10.07
C ASP A 259 -2.36 5.42 -10.43
N TYR A 260 -1.51 5.76 -9.45
CA TYR A 260 -0.13 6.19 -9.71
C TYR A 260 0.97 5.36 -9.02
N ALA A 261 0.69 4.74 -7.87
CA ALA A 261 1.70 4.13 -7.02
C ALA A 261 1.64 2.60 -7.04
N ALA A 262 2.82 1.97 -7.04
CA ALA A 262 2.96 0.56 -6.69
C ALA A 262 2.95 0.42 -5.16
N MET A 263 1.87 -0.10 -4.59
CA MET A 263 1.74 -0.25 -3.14
C MET A 263 2.30 -1.57 -2.63
N GLU A 264 2.92 -1.53 -1.44
CA GLU A 264 3.43 -2.73 -0.79
C GLU A 264 2.33 -3.49 -0.04
N PRO A 265 2.49 -4.81 0.20
CA PRO A 265 1.53 -5.60 0.98
C PRO A 265 1.22 -5.00 2.36
N ASN A 266 2.21 -4.36 3.01
CA ASN A 266 2.02 -3.71 4.30
C ASN A 266 1.15 -2.46 4.20
N ASP A 267 1.19 -1.72 3.09
CA ASP A 267 0.33 -0.57 2.85
C ASP A 267 -1.14 -1.00 2.73
N PHE A 268 -1.40 -2.10 2.01
CA PHE A 268 -2.75 -2.67 1.92
C PHE A 268 -3.29 -3.12 3.28
N ARG A 269 -2.43 -3.72 4.13
CA ARG A 269 -2.80 -4.12 5.49
C ARG A 269 -3.10 -2.92 6.38
N LEU A 270 -2.30 -1.85 6.29
CA LEU A 270 -2.51 -0.63 7.05
C LEU A 270 -3.83 0.04 6.65
N ASN A 271 -4.10 0.20 5.35
CA ASN A 271 -5.39 0.71 4.86
C ASN A 271 -6.57 -0.16 5.33
N SER A 272 -6.46 -1.48 5.18
CA SER A 272 -7.48 -2.41 5.67
C SER A 272 -7.75 -2.24 7.17
N SER A 273 -6.70 -2.00 7.97
CA SER A 273 -6.83 -1.77 9.42
C SER A 273 -7.57 -0.47 9.71
N VAL A 274 -7.21 0.63 9.04
CA VAL A 274 -7.93 1.92 9.14
C VAL A 274 -9.42 1.76 8.84
N PHE A 275 -9.77 0.98 7.81
CA PHE A 275 -11.18 0.80 7.41
C PHE A 275 -11.95 -0.17 8.31
N ALA A 276 -11.27 -1.07 9.01
CA ALA A 276 -11.90 -2.01 9.94
C ALA A 276 -12.19 -1.38 11.32
N TRP A 277 -11.39 -0.38 11.73
CA TRP A 277 -11.50 0.27 13.04
C TRP A 277 -12.90 0.75 13.42
N PRO A 278 -13.68 1.42 12.54
CA PRO A 278 -15.01 1.91 12.90
C PRO A 278 -15.95 0.80 13.39
N LEU A 279 -15.96 -0.34 12.70
CA LEU A 279 -16.81 -1.49 13.08
C LEU A 279 -16.33 -2.13 14.38
N GLN A 280 -15.01 -2.26 14.55
CA GLN A 280 -14.42 -2.82 15.76
C GLN A 280 -14.71 -1.94 16.98
N LEU A 281 -14.46 -0.63 16.88
CA LEU A 281 -14.65 0.29 17.98
C LEU A 281 -16.13 0.46 18.36
N GLN A 282 -17.05 0.40 17.39
CA GLN A 282 -18.48 0.40 17.69
C GLN A 282 -18.84 -0.76 18.63
N LYS A 283 -18.36 -1.96 18.33
CA LYS A 283 -18.58 -3.12 19.18
C LYS A 283 -17.96 -2.94 20.57
N ASP A 284 -16.73 -2.44 20.65
CA ASP A 284 -16.04 -2.20 21.93
C ASP A 284 -16.79 -1.18 22.81
N LEU A 285 -17.40 -0.16 22.19
CA LEU A 285 -18.25 0.81 22.88
C LEU A 285 -19.54 0.18 23.40
N GLU A 286 -20.25 -0.60 22.57
CA GLU A 286 -21.48 -1.30 22.96
C GLU A 286 -21.22 -2.29 24.12
N ASP A 287 -20.11 -3.04 24.06
CA ASP A 287 -19.67 -3.96 25.10
C ASP A 287 -19.29 -3.21 26.39
N SER A 288 -18.68 -2.02 26.26
CA SER A 288 -18.34 -1.16 27.40
C SER A 288 -19.58 -0.56 28.04
N GLU A 289 -20.49 0.04 27.26
CA GLU A 289 -21.76 0.59 27.75
C GLU A 289 -22.57 -0.48 28.51
N SER A 290 -22.69 -1.69 27.94
CA SER A 290 -23.34 -2.84 28.61
C SER A 290 -22.68 -3.20 29.94
N ARG A 291 -21.34 -3.19 29.99
CA ARG A 291 -20.58 -3.44 31.23
C ARG A 291 -20.83 -2.34 32.27
N MET A 292 -20.90 -1.09 31.85
CA MET A 292 -21.15 0.05 32.72
C MET A 292 -22.59 0.05 33.27
N GLU A 293 -23.57 -0.37 32.48
CA GLU A 293 -24.96 -0.59 32.95
C GLU A 293 -25.00 -1.64 34.06
N ILE A 294 -24.30 -2.76 33.91
CA ILE A 294 -24.20 -3.80 34.95
C ILE A 294 -23.57 -3.24 36.24
N LEU A 295 -22.48 -2.49 36.12
CA LEU A 295 -21.72 -1.95 37.26
C LEU A 295 -22.41 -0.77 37.97
N THR A 296 -23.20 0.02 37.24
CA THR A 296 -23.98 1.14 37.81
C THR A 296 -25.21 0.66 38.59
N GLY A 297 -25.53 -0.64 38.56
CA GLY A 297 -26.57 -1.25 39.39
C GLY A 297 -27.99 -0.73 39.13
N GLN A 298 -28.15 0.08 38.08
CA GLN A 298 -29.44 0.49 37.57
C GLN A 298 -29.79 -0.53 36.47
N ASP A 299 -30.87 -1.29 36.68
CA ASP A 299 -31.58 -2.05 35.63
C ASP A 299 -31.34 -3.55 35.38
N LEU A 300 -30.86 -4.32 36.36
CA LEU A 300 -31.20 -5.76 36.40
C LEU A 300 -32.64 -6.05 36.87
N GLN A 301 -33.39 -5.00 37.28
CA GLN A 301 -34.82 -5.09 37.59
C GLN A 301 -35.73 -4.94 36.35
N THR A 302 -35.23 -4.47 35.20
CA THR A 302 -36.04 -4.15 34.00
C THR A 302 -35.78 -5.02 32.77
N ARG A 303 -34.74 -5.87 32.75
CA ARG A 303 -34.43 -6.78 31.63
C ARG A 303 -34.60 -8.28 31.97
N PRO A 304 -35.80 -8.72 32.40
CA PRO A 304 -36.05 -10.11 32.76
C PRO A 304 -35.96 -11.07 31.57
N GLU A 305 -36.02 -10.59 30.33
CA GLU A 305 -35.88 -11.41 29.13
C GLU A 305 -34.44 -11.88 28.88
N GLU A 306 -33.45 -11.04 29.18
CA GLU A 306 -32.03 -11.37 28.99
C GLU A 306 -31.50 -12.32 30.06
N LEU A 307 -31.90 -12.08 31.31
CA LEU A 307 -31.62 -13.02 32.39
C LEU A 307 -32.19 -14.40 32.07
N ARG A 308 -33.38 -14.45 31.46
CA ARG A 308 -34.01 -15.70 31.02
C ARG A 308 -33.22 -16.37 29.90
N ALA A 309 -32.77 -15.60 28.91
CA ALA A 309 -31.96 -16.10 27.80
C ALA A 309 -30.62 -16.67 28.28
N ALA A 310 -29.92 -15.95 29.17
CA ALA A 310 -28.65 -16.38 29.75
C ALA A 310 -28.82 -17.66 30.59
N ALA A 311 -29.81 -17.71 31.49
CA ALA A 311 -30.09 -18.89 32.30
C ALA A 311 -30.45 -20.11 31.43
N LYS A 312 -31.18 -19.92 30.32
CA LYS A 312 -31.51 -20.98 29.37
C LYS A 312 -30.27 -21.51 28.65
N ALA A 313 -29.38 -20.63 28.18
CA ALA A 313 -28.14 -21.02 27.51
C ALA A 313 -27.21 -21.81 28.45
N ILE A 314 -27.05 -21.33 29.70
CA ILE A 314 -26.26 -22.02 30.73
C ILE A 314 -26.86 -23.40 31.03
N LYS A 315 -28.19 -23.50 31.15
CA LYS A 315 -28.86 -24.78 31.37
C LYS A 315 -28.57 -25.78 30.25
N THR A 316 -28.61 -25.34 28.99
CA THR A 316 -28.27 -26.22 27.85
C THR A 316 -26.86 -26.79 27.98
N LEU A 317 -25.88 -25.94 28.33
CA LEU A 317 -24.50 -26.39 28.57
C LEU A 317 -24.39 -27.37 29.75
N VAL A 318 -25.12 -27.11 30.85
CA VAL A 318 -25.16 -28.03 32.00
C VAL A 318 -25.77 -29.38 31.61
N ASP A 319 -26.86 -29.39 30.82
CA ASP A 319 -27.47 -30.63 30.32
C ASP A 319 -26.50 -31.43 29.44
N GLU A 320 -25.75 -30.76 28.56
CA GLU A 320 -24.71 -31.38 27.72
C GLU A 320 -23.60 -32.00 28.58
N HIS A 321 -23.06 -31.25 29.54
CA HIS A 321 -22.01 -31.74 30.45
C HIS A 321 -22.48 -32.91 31.31
N ILE A 322 -23.77 -32.97 31.69
CA ILE A 322 -24.33 -34.13 32.40
C ILE A 322 -24.29 -35.37 31.50
N VAL A 323 -24.69 -35.25 30.23
CA VAL A 323 -24.66 -36.38 29.29
C VAL A 323 -23.23 -36.87 29.06
N GLU A 324 -22.28 -35.96 28.88
CA GLU A 324 -20.86 -36.30 28.76
C GLU A 324 -20.33 -37.02 30.01
N THR A 325 -20.63 -36.48 31.19
CA THR A 325 -20.26 -37.07 32.48
C THR A 325 -20.84 -38.48 32.65
N GLN A 326 -22.11 -38.68 32.29
CA GLN A 326 -22.78 -39.98 32.37
C GLN A 326 -22.30 -40.97 31.30
N THR A 327 -21.87 -40.49 30.13
CA THR A 327 -21.26 -41.34 29.10
C THR A 327 -19.90 -41.86 29.57
N MET A 328 -19.12 -40.99 30.20
CA MET A 328 -17.83 -41.32 30.77
C MET A 328 -17.95 -42.41 31.85
N ARG A 329 -19.02 -42.42 32.65
CA ARG A 329 -19.30 -43.44 33.70
C ARG A 329 -19.12 -44.90 33.24
N GLY A 330 -19.38 -45.21 31.97
CA GLY A 330 -19.23 -46.57 31.43
C GLY A 330 -17.78 -47.01 31.19
N SER A 331 -16.81 -46.10 31.37
CA SER A 331 -15.40 -46.35 31.11
C SER A 331 -14.72 -47.13 32.24
N PRO A 332 -14.04 -48.25 31.95
CA PRO A 332 -13.27 -49.00 32.95
C PRO A 332 -12.05 -48.23 33.48
N PHE A 333 -11.72 -47.08 32.90
CA PHE A 333 -10.57 -46.26 33.29
C PHE A 333 -10.88 -45.24 34.41
N LEU A 334 -12.13 -45.10 34.84
CA LEU A 334 -12.55 -44.10 35.84
C LEU A 334 -12.62 -44.63 37.28
N GLU A 335 -12.28 -45.90 37.53
CA GLU A 335 -12.37 -46.52 38.86
C GLU A 335 -11.54 -45.76 39.93
N HIS A 336 -10.41 -45.17 39.53
CA HIS A 336 -9.49 -44.49 40.45
C HIS A 336 -9.89 -43.05 40.80
N ILE A 337 -10.88 -42.48 40.11
CA ILE A 337 -11.39 -41.12 40.34
C ILE A 337 -12.91 -41.12 40.63
N GLU A 338 -13.40 -42.24 41.18
CA GLU A 338 -14.82 -42.49 41.36
C GLU A 338 -15.50 -41.45 42.27
N THR A 339 -14.76 -40.95 43.26
CA THR A 339 -15.28 -39.96 44.20
C THR A 339 -15.47 -38.61 43.51
N GLU A 340 -14.46 -38.18 42.76
CA GLU A 340 -14.39 -36.87 42.12
C GLU A 340 -15.44 -36.72 41.02
N TRP A 341 -15.63 -37.74 40.16
CA TRP A 341 -16.65 -37.63 39.11
C TRP A 341 -18.07 -37.73 39.67
N LYS A 342 -18.31 -38.45 40.78
CA LYS A 342 -19.61 -38.47 41.47
C LYS A 342 -19.94 -37.14 42.12
N GLU A 343 -18.97 -36.49 42.75
CA GLU A 343 -19.12 -35.14 43.31
C GLU A 343 -19.43 -34.13 42.20
N TRP A 344 -18.72 -34.22 41.06
CA TRP A 344 -18.98 -33.41 39.88
C TRP A 344 -20.37 -33.64 39.28
N GLU A 345 -20.80 -34.90 39.12
CA GLU A 345 -22.14 -35.24 38.63
C GLU A 345 -23.22 -34.68 39.58
N THR A 346 -23.03 -34.84 40.90
CA THR A 346 -23.94 -34.32 41.92
C THR A 346 -24.04 -32.80 41.85
N LEU A 347 -22.91 -32.11 41.66
CA LEU A 347 -22.87 -30.67 41.48
C LEU A 347 -23.66 -30.26 40.23
N LEU A 348 -23.41 -30.88 39.07
CA LEU A 348 -24.12 -30.55 37.83
C LEU A 348 -25.64 -30.76 37.94
N LEU A 349 -26.08 -31.84 38.58
CA LEU A 349 -27.49 -32.13 38.81
C LEU A 349 -28.16 -31.09 39.72
N ASP A 350 -27.50 -30.69 40.81
CA ASP A 350 -28.01 -29.65 41.70
C ASP A 350 -28.13 -28.29 40.99
N ARG A 351 -27.12 -27.93 40.18
CA ARG A 351 -27.12 -26.70 39.38
C ARG A 351 -28.23 -26.70 38.33
N LYS A 352 -28.48 -27.85 37.70
CA LYS A 352 -29.61 -28.05 36.78
C LYS A 352 -30.94 -27.81 37.48
N ASP A 353 -31.17 -28.43 38.64
CA ASP A 353 -32.43 -28.30 39.38
C ASP A 353 -32.70 -26.83 39.78
N ILE A 354 -31.65 -26.09 40.15
CA ILE A 354 -31.73 -24.65 40.43
C ILE A 354 -32.11 -23.86 39.18
N LEU A 355 -31.43 -24.09 38.05
CA LEU A 355 -31.72 -23.39 36.80
C LEU A 355 -33.13 -23.69 36.28
N ASP A 356 -33.59 -24.94 36.40
CA ASP A 356 -34.96 -25.35 36.07
C ASP A 356 -35.99 -24.62 36.95
N ALA A 357 -35.78 -24.61 38.26
CA ALA A 357 -36.65 -23.90 39.19
C ALA A 357 -36.64 -22.38 38.96
N MET A 358 -35.48 -21.81 38.63
CA MET A 358 -35.30 -20.38 38.35
C MET A 358 -36.01 -19.97 37.06
N LEU A 359 -35.85 -20.71 35.97
CA LEU A 359 -36.51 -20.45 34.68
C LEU A 359 -38.03 -20.57 34.78
N LYS A 360 -38.52 -21.58 35.52
CA LYS A 360 -39.95 -21.73 35.82
C LYS A 360 -40.47 -20.53 36.61
N CYS A 361 -39.72 -20.13 37.64
CA CYS A 361 -40.10 -19.02 38.51
C CYS A 361 -40.21 -17.71 37.73
N GLN A 362 -39.17 -17.39 36.96
CA GLN A 362 -39.12 -16.20 36.12
C GLN A 362 -40.25 -16.14 35.10
N THR A 363 -40.51 -17.25 34.41
CA THR A 363 -41.55 -17.30 33.37
C THR A 363 -42.93 -17.03 33.96
N THR A 364 -43.26 -17.69 35.07
CA THR A 364 -44.56 -17.49 35.73
C THR A 364 -44.66 -16.12 36.39
N TRP A 365 -43.59 -15.64 37.02
CA TRP A 365 -43.55 -14.30 37.62
C TRP A 365 -43.80 -13.20 36.58
N LEU A 366 -43.18 -13.30 35.39
CA LEU A 366 -43.41 -12.36 34.29
C LEU A 366 -44.87 -12.33 33.80
N GLN A 367 -45.54 -13.48 33.80
CA GLN A 367 -46.94 -13.59 33.41
C GLN A 367 -47.89 -12.99 34.46
N LEU A 368 -47.59 -13.21 35.75
CA LEU A 368 -48.45 -12.78 36.86
C LEU A 368 -48.22 -11.32 37.27
N LYS A 369 -47.00 -10.79 37.06
CA LYS A 369 -46.63 -9.42 37.46
C LYS A 369 -47.58 -8.34 36.93
N PRO A 370 -47.99 -8.31 35.65
CA PRO A 370 -48.95 -7.31 35.16
C PRO A 370 -50.33 -7.42 35.82
N ILE A 371 -50.76 -8.63 36.20
CA ILE A 371 -52.07 -8.88 36.82
C ILE A 371 -52.11 -8.32 38.24
N PHE A 372 -51.10 -8.66 39.04
CA PHE A 372 -51.00 -8.23 40.44
C PHE A 372 -50.48 -6.81 40.61
N SER A 373 -50.16 -6.10 39.52
CA SER A 373 -49.88 -4.66 39.54
C SER A 373 -51.13 -3.79 39.67
N SER A 374 -52.33 -4.36 39.54
CA SER A 374 -53.61 -3.63 39.65
C SER A 374 -54.11 -3.58 41.09
N GLU A 375 -54.36 -2.37 41.61
CA GLU A 375 -54.95 -2.15 42.95
C GLU A 375 -56.30 -2.88 43.11
N GLU A 376 -57.06 -3.03 42.02
CA GLU A 376 -58.35 -3.71 42.05
C GLU A 376 -58.22 -5.23 42.26
N VAL A 377 -57.14 -5.83 41.73
CA VAL A 377 -56.83 -7.26 41.93
C VAL A 377 -56.37 -7.49 43.37
N ILE A 378 -55.59 -6.55 43.93
CA ILE A 378 -55.11 -6.62 45.31
C ILE A 378 -56.27 -6.65 46.31
N VAL A 379 -57.32 -5.86 46.07
CA VAL A 379 -58.51 -5.82 46.92
C VAL A 379 -59.37 -7.09 46.76
N LYS A 380 -59.48 -7.63 45.55
CA LYS A 380 -60.33 -8.81 45.27
C LYS A 380 -59.69 -10.14 45.70
N LEU A 381 -58.37 -10.25 45.63
CA LEU A 381 -57.58 -11.47 45.90
C LEU A 381 -56.45 -11.17 46.90
N PRO A 382 -56.77 -10.88 48.19
CA PRO A 382 -55.78 -10.43 49.15
C PRO A 382 -54.78 -11.53 49.56
N GLU A 383 -55.22 -12.78 49.63
CA GLU A 383 -54.34 -13.91 50.00
C GLU A 383 -53.33 -14.20 48.88
N GLU A 384 -53.78 -14.23 47.63
CA GLU A 384 -52.94 -14.44 46.44
C GLU A 384 -51.98 -13.28 46.22
N SER A 385 -52.41 -12.04 46.50
CA SER A 385 -51.55 -10.86 46.41
C SER A 385 -50.41 -10.91 47.42
N LEU A 386 -50.68 -11.36 48.66
CA LEU A 386 -49.63 -11.59 49.66
C LEU A 386 -48.67 -12.71 49.23
N MET A 387 -49.18 -13.78 48.62
CA MET A 387 -48.35 -14.85 48.07
C MET A 387 -47.46 -14.35 46.92
N PHE A 388 -48.00 -13.51 46.03
CA PHE A 388 -47.25 -12.92 44.92
C PHE A 388 -46.18 -11.95 45.41
N ASP A 389 -46.49 -11.11 46.41
CA ASP A 389 -45.52 -10.20 47.03
C ASP A 389 -44.34 -10.94 47.67
N TYR A 390 -44.60 -12.08 48.30
CA TYR A 390 -43.54 -12.95 48.81
C TYR A 390 -42.65 -13.46 47.67
N VAL A 391 -43.26 -13.94 46.58
CA VAL A 391 -42.54 -14.42 45.39
C VAL A 391 -41.72 -13.31 44.76
N ASP A 392 -42.29 -12.11 44.60
CA ASP A 392 -41.64 -10.95 44.02
C ASP A 392 -40.40 -10.54 44.81
N LYS A 393 -40.51 -10.46 46.15
CA LYS A 393 -39.36 -10.18 47.03
C LYS A 393 -38.30 -11.28 46.95
N CYS A 394 -38.73 -12.54 47.00
CA CYS A 394 -37.84 -13.70 46.91
C CYS A 394 -37.04 -13.68 45.59
N TRP A 395 -37.73 -13.52 44.46
CA TRP A 395 -37.15 -13.43 43.13
C TRP A 395 -36.16 -12.27 43.01
N LYS A 396 -36.57 -11.06 43.44
CA LYS A 396 -35.71 -9.88 43.40
C LYS A 396 -34.44 -10.04 44.22
N ASN A 397 -34.51 -10.67 45.40
CA ASN A 397 -33.34 -10.92 46.23
C ASN A 397 -32.36 -11.90 45.57
N ILE A 398 -32.88 -13.00 45.03
CA ILE A 398 -32.06 -14.01 44.33
C ILE A 398 -31.33 -13.39 43.14
N VAL A 399 -32.03 -12.58 42.34
CA VAL A 399 -31.44 -11.87 41.21
C VAL A 399 -30.41 -10.85 41.69
N ALA A 400 -30.74 -10.04 42.70
CA ALA A 400 -29.81 -9.03 43.22
C ALA A 400 -28.50 -9.64 43.75
N GLU A 401 -28.54 -10.82 44.36
CA GLU A 401 -27.34 -11.53 44.81
C GLU A 401 -26.56 -12.14 43.64
N ALA A 402 -27.26 -12.76 42.68
CA ALA A 402 -26.62 -13.34 41.48
C ALA A 402 -25.91 -12.28 40.62
N VAL A 403 -26.36 -11.03 40.67
CA VAL A 403 -25.76 -9.90 39.96
C VAL A 403 -24.42 -9.47 40.57
N LYS A 404 -24.24 -9.65 41.89
CA LYS A 404 -22.97 -9.30 42.55
C LYS A 404 -21.81 -10.15 42.05
N ASP A 405 -22.09 -11.41 41.69
CA ASP A 405 -21.12 -12.32 41.09
C ASP A 405 -21.81 -13.26 40.08
N PRO A 406 -21.73 -12.95 38.77
CA PRO A 406 -22.50 -13.66 37.74
C PRO A 406 -21.90 -15.03 37.36
N ARG A 407 -20.80 -15.46 37.98
CA ARG A 407 -20.23 -16.78 37.72
C ARG A 407 -21.22 -17.85 38.16
N VAL A 408 -21.63 -18.72 37.22
CA VAL A 408 -22.72 -19.69 37.45
C VAL A 408 -22.58 -20.44 38.77
N LEU A 409 -21.39 -20.95 39.10
CA LEU A 409 -21.17 -21.71 40.32
C LEU A 409 -21.34 -20.90 41.60
N VAL A 410 -21.10 -19.58 41.58
CA VAL A 410 -21.30 -18.67 42.71
C VAL A 410 -22.75 -18.21 42.75
N ALA A 411 -23.27 -17.77 41.60
CA ALA A 411 -24.63 -17.25 41.46
C ALA A 411 -25.72 -18.27 41.88
N THR A 412 -25.48 -19.56 41.65
CA THR A 412 -26.40 -20.64 42.05
C THR A 412 -26.10 -21.24 43.43
N ASP A 413 -25.02 -20.86 44.10
CA ASP A 413 -24.64 -21.39 45.43
C ASP A 413 -25.19 -20.54 46.58
N GLN A 414 -26.25 -19.76 46.31
CA GLN A 414 -26.87 -18.94 47.33
C GLN A 414 -27.55 -19.81 48.39
N PRO A 415 -27.52 -19.39 49.68
CA PRO A 415 -28.10 -20.18 50.77
C PRO A 415 -29.58 -20.52 50.55
N ASN A 416 -29.90 -21.83 50.50
CA ASN A 416 -31.26 -22.35 50.32
C ASN A 416 -31.97 -21.93 49.00
N MET A 417 -31.22 -21.50 47.98
CA MET A 417 -31.78 -21.00 46.72
C MET A 417 -32.80 -21.95 46.09
N LEU A 418 -32.46 -23.25 45.96
CA LEU A 418 -33.35 -24.24 45.36
C LEU A 418 -34.70 -24.33 46.11
N LYS A 419 -34.65 -24.42 47.45
CA LYS A 419 -35.85 -24.50 48.29
C LYS A 419 -36.70 -23.23 48.18
N GLN A 420 -36.06 -22.07 48.15
CA GLN A 420 -36.74 -20.78 47.97
C GLN A 420 -37.46 -20.70 46.62
N LEU A 421 -36.78 -21.10 45.53
CA LEU A 421 -37.36 -21.14 44.18
C LEU A 421 -38.49 -22.17 44.07
N GLN A 422 -38.34 -23.35 44.66
CA GLN A 422 -39.39 -24.37 44.70
C GLN A 422 -40.64 -23.88 45.45
N GLN A 423 -40.45 -23.22 46.61
CA GLN A 423 -41.56 -22.63 47.35
C GLN A 423 -42.22 -21.48 46.58
N ALA A 424 -41.42 -20.63 45.92
CA ALA A 424 -41.94 -19.55 45.08
C ALA A 424 -42.78 -20.09 43.91
N ASN A 425 -42.29 -21.14 43.23
CA ASN A 425 -43.02 -21.82 42.17
C ASN A 425 -44.33 -22.44 42.66
N LYS A 426 -44.33 -23.06 43.85
CA LYS A 426 -45.55 -23.62 44.45
C LYS A 426 -46.59 -22.52 44.74
N ASN A 427 -46.17 -21.40 45.32
CA ASN A 427 -47.06 -20.26 45.56
C ASN A 427 -47.67 -19.76 44.24
N MET A 428 -46.87 -19.65 43.18
CA MET A 428 -47.35 -19.23 41.87
C MET A 428 -48.33 -20.23 41.23
N GLU A 429 -48.12 -21.54 41.40
CA GLU A 429 -49.08 -22.56 40.95
C GLU A 429 -50.42 -22.44 41.69
N ASP A 430 -50.40 -22.17 42.99
CA ASP A 430 -51.61 -21.98 43.78
C ASP A 430 -52.36 -20.70 43.37
N ILE A 431 -51.64 -19.60 43.10
CA ILE A 431 -52.20 -18.38 42.51
C ILE A 431 -52.87 -18.67 41.15
N GLN A 432 -52.19 -19.38 40.25
CA GLN A 432 -52.72 -19.71 38.92
C GLN A 432 -53.98 -20.58 39.01
N LYS A 433 -54.09 -21.50 39.98
CA LYS A 433 -55.30 -22.32 40.19
C LYS A 433 -56.52 -21.47 40.59
N VAL A 434 -56.31 -20.37 41.31
CA VAL A 434 -57.38 -19.46 41.71
C VAL A 434 -57.80 -18.58 40.54
N LEU A 435 -56.84 -18.05 39.77
CA LEU A 435 -57.12 -17.22 38.59
C LEU A 435 -57.84 -17.99 37.46
N ASN A 436 -57.67 -19.31 37.39
CA ASN A 436 -58.28 -20.17 36.39
C ASN A 436 -59.66 -20.73 36.79
N LYS A 437 -60.15 -20.42 38.01
CA LYS A 437 -61.49 -20.75 38.48
C LYS A 437 -62.42 -19.56 38.29
#